data_AF-F2SHM2-F1
#
_entry.id   AF-F2SHM2-F1
#
_cell.length_a   1.000
_cell.length_b   1.000
_cell.length_c   1.000
_cell.angle_alpha   90.00
_cell.angle_beta   90.00
_cell.angle_gamma   90.00
#
_symmetry.space_group_name_H-M   'P 1'
#
loop_
_entity.id
_entity.type
_entity.pdbx_description
1 polymer ?
#
loop_
_entity_poly.entity_id
_entity_poly.type
_entity_poly.pdbx_seq_one_letter_code
_entity_poly.pdbx_strand_id
1 'polypeptide(L)'
;MAPKKEKTEKGEKSASSEDGTYLIRYQDAKLWIQPILMRWPYFSGCWYRLSHDFEVSQAAKAIDISANLHNKVTKAYTVKALKALHEQKLLECRVSGKQMVYHAVQEASSEATLDELAAMDDRITSLKEQLESVKVQEKSLKAELAVLNSRVSSTELLSQIGQLESRKDTLSDQLAHLCKETATDRIVTEEESNRVQINWATWKKHASLRKLACRELWLKCTEVLPDSVKSREELWESFGMEGEL
;
A
#
# COMPACT_ATOMS: atom_id res chain seq x y z
N MET A 1 -18.54 8.49 -58.45
CA MET A 1 -17.80 8.30 -59.72
C MET A 1 -16.34 8.59 -59.42
N ALA A 2 -15.34 7.74 -59.62
CA ALA A 2 -15.20 6.38 -60.08
C ALA A 2 -13.89 5.83 -59.45
N PRO A 3 -13.66 4.51 -59.43
CA PRO A 3 -12.78 3.84 -58.47
C PRO A 3 -11.36 3.60 -59.02
N LYS A 4 -10.38 3.39 -58.12
CA LYS A 4 -9.08 2.77 -58.44
C LYS A 4 -9.11 1.29 -58.10
N LYS A 5 -8.70 0.47 -59.07
CA LYS A 5 -8.53 -0.99 -59.02
C LYS A 5 -7.08 -1.36 -58.66
N GLU A 6 -6.91 -2.65 -58.38
CA GLU A 6 -5.69 -3.47 -58.21
C GLU A 6 -5.23 -3.65 -56.76
N LYS A 7 -4.84 -4.84 -56.29
CA LYS A 7 -4.73 -6.18 -56.90
C LYS A 7 -4.76 -7.21 -55.78
N THR A 8 -5.33 -8.37 -56.10
CA THR A 8 -5.35 -9.64 -55.38
C THR A 8 -3.97 -10.10 -54.90
N GLU A 9 -3.88 -10.47 -53.62
CA GLU A 9 -3.01 -11.56 -53.15
C GLU A 9 -3.83 -12.60 -52.41
N LYS A 10 -3.69 -13.84 -52.87
CA LYS A 10 -4.27 -15.06 -52.30
C LYS A 10 -3.54 -15.35 -50.99
N GLY A 11 -4.21 -15.12 -49.86
CA GLY A 11 -3.83 -15.73 -48.59
C GLY A 11 -4.31 -17.18 -48.58
N GLU A 12 -3.36 -18.11 -48.67
CA GLU A 12 -3.59 -19.54 -48.61
C GLU A 12 -4.30 -19.94 -47.31
N LYS A 13 -5.39 -20.70 -47.47
CA LYS A 13 -5.90 -21.58 -46.42
C LYS A 13 -4.87 -22.69 -46.22
N SER A 14 -4.01 -22.57 -45.22
CA SER A 14 -3.31 -23.72 -44.66
C SER A 14 -4.14 -24.27 -43.51
N ALA A 15 -4.34 -25.58 -43.60
CA ALA A 15 -5.19 -26.39 -42.75
C ALA A 15 -4.91 -26.10 -41.26
N SER A 16 -6.00 -25.92 -40.52
CA SER A 16 -6.08 -26.32 -39.12
C SER A 16 -5.78 -27.82 -39.06
N SER A 17 -4.49 -28.17 -39.02
CA SER A 17 -4.04 -29.49 -38.62
C SER A 17 -4.46 -29.65 -37.18
N GLU A 18 -5.41 -30.55 -37.00
CA GLU A 18 -5.92 -31.00 -35.72
C GLU A 18 -4.76 -31.62 -34.93
N ASP A 19 -3.97 -30.80 -34.25
CA ASP A 19 -3.03 -31.27 -33.21
C ASP A 19 -3.82 -31.58 -31.93
N GLY A 20 -4.77 -32.50 -32.07
CA GLY A 20 -5.58 -33.08 -31.00
C GLY A 20 -4.92 -34.28 -30.34
N THR A 21 -3.64 -34.55 -30.59
CA THR A 21 -3.02 -35.85 -30.26
C THR A 21 -2.12 -35.83 -29.03
N TYR A 22 -1.96 -34.70 -28.33
CA TYR A 22 -1.13 -34.62 -27.11
C TYR A 22 -1.92 -34.51 -25.79
N LEU A 23 -3.23 -34.74 -25.83
CA LEU A 23 -4.08 -34.92 -24.63
C LEU A 23 -4.29 -36.39 -24.24
N ILE A 24 -3.62 -37.31 -24.95
CA ILE A 24 -3.53 -38.73 -24.63
C ILE A 24 -2.52 -38.86 -23.48
N ARG A 25 -2.99 -38.70 -22.24
CA ARG A 25 -2.47 -39.33 -21.00
C ARG A 25 -3.16 -38.83 -19.72
N TYR A 26 -3.95 -37.75 -19.77
CA TYR A 26 -4.82 -37.36 -18.64
C TYR A 26 -6.23 -37.98 -18.72
N GLN A 27 -6.74 -38.21 -19.94
CA GLN A 27 -8.05 -38.84 -20.15
C GLN A 27 -7.99 -40.37 -20.11
N ASP A 28 -6.89 -41.00 -20.53
CA ASP A 28 -6.74 -42.46 -20.48
C ASP A 28 -6.53 -42.98 -19.06
N ALA A 29 -5.75 -42.30 -18.23
CA ALA A 29 -5.65 -42.64 -16.80
C ALA A 29 -7.01 -42.52 -16.09
N LYS A 30 -7.88 -41.62 -16.58
CA LYS A 30 -9.27 -41.48 -16.11
C LYS A 30 -10.09 -42.71 -16.45
N LEU A 31 -9.98 -43.24 -17.67
CA LEU A 31 -10.72 -44.41 -18.16
C LEU A 31 -10.31 -45.72 -17.47
N TRP A 32 -9.04 -45.87 -17.09
CA TRP A 32 -8.51 -47.10 -16.50
C TRP A 32 -8.89 -47.28 -15.01
N ILE A 33 -9.28 -46.20 -14.33
CA ILE A 33 -9.56 -46.17 -12.88
C ILE A 33 -11.04 -45.80 -12.57
N GLN A 34 -11.84 -45.42 -13.58
CA GLN A 34 -13.27 -45.10 -13.44
C GLN A 34 -14.10 -46.15 -12.66
N PRO A 35 -13.90 -47.49 -12.83
CA PRO A 35 -14.67 -48.48 -12.08
C PRO A 35 -14.38 -48.46 -10.57
N ILE A 36 -13.19 -48.01 -10.17
CA ILE A 36 -12.75 -47.91 -8.77
C ILE A 36 -13.21 -46.56 -8.17
N LEU A 37 -13.21 -45.50 -8.98
CA LEU A 37 -13.54 -44.13 -8.56
C LEU A 37 -15.03 -43.92 -8.24
N MET A 38 -15.95 -44.65 -8.89
CA MET A 38 -17.40 -44.55 -8.59
C MET A 38 -17.78 -45.02 -7.17
N ARG A 39 -16.87 -45.64 -6.42
CA ARG A 39 -17.11 -46.05 -5.03
C ARG A 39 -16.59 -45.05 -3.99
N TRP A 40 -15.90 -43.98 -4.38
CA TRP A 40 -15.24 -43.04 -3.46
C TRP A 40 -15.61 -41.58 -3.73
N PRO A 41 -16.66 -41.03 -3.06
CA PRO A 41 -17.15 -39.68 -3.31
C PRO A 41 -16.32 -38.53 -2.70
N TYR A 42 -15.27 -38.82 -1.92
CA TYR A 42 -14.68 -37.82 -1.00
C TYR A 42 -13.25 -37.36 -1.31
N PHE A 43 -12.68 -37.72 -2.45
CA PHE A 43 -11.22 -37.68 -2.61
C PHE A 43 -10.70 -37.12 -3.95
N SER A 44 -11.32 -36.05 -4.47
CA SER A 44 -10.81 -35.37 -5.68
C SER A 44 -9.45 -34.69 -5.45
N GLY A 45 -9.17 -34.21 -4.23
CA GLY A 45 -7.95 -33.46 -3.91
C GLY A 45 -6.69 -34.31 -3.64
N CYS A 46 -6.82 -35.52 -3.07
CA CYS A 46 -5.63 -36.34 -2.78
C CYS A 46 -5.18 -37.17 -3.99
N TRP A 47 -6.00 -37.26 -5.05
CA TRP A 47 -5.66 -37.94 -6.30
C TRP A 47 -4.50 -37.23 -7.03
N TYR A 48 -4.51 -35.89 -7.06
CA TYR A 48 -3.43 -35.09 -7.64
C TYR A 48 -2.06 -35.34 -6.99
N ARG A 49 -2.02 -35.54 -5.67
CA ARG A 49 -0.77 -35.81 -4.93
C ARG A 49 -0.25 -37.21 -5.23
N LEU A 50 -1.12 -38.23 -5.24
CA LEU A 50 -0.77 -39.61 -5.58
C LEU A 50 -0.28 -39.77 -7.02
N SER A 51 -0.93 -39.12 -7.99
CA SER A 51 -0.50 -39.14 -9.39
C SER A 51 0.86 -38.46 -9.57
N HIS A 52 1.06 -37.29 -8.95
CA HIS A 52 2.34 -36.58 -9.01
C HIS A 52 3.47 -37.33 -8.30
N ASP A 53 3.21 -37.99 -7.17
CA ASP A 53 4.22 -38.81 -6.48
C ASP A 53 4.60 -40.05 -7.28
N PHE A 54 3.65 -40.68 -7.99
CA PHE A 54 3.92 -41.85 -8.82
C PHE A 54 4.67 -41.52 -10.11
N GLU A 55 4.50 -40.31 -10.62
CA GLU A 55 5.20 -39.78 -11.80
C GLU A 55 6.63 -39.31 -11.46
N VAL A 56 6.86 -38.82 -10.24
CA VAL A 56 8.18 -38.34 -9.79
C VAL A 56 9.04 -39.44 -9.14
N SER A 57 8.46 -40.45 -8.51
CA SER A 57 9.21 -41.51 -7.83
C SER A 57 9.29 -42.76 -8.70
N GLN A 58 10.44 -42.92 -9.36
CA GLN A 58 10.77 -44.07 -10.19
C GLN A 58 10.66 -45.45 -9.46
N ALA A 59 10.41 -45.48 -8.14
CA ALA A 59 9.92 -46.64 -7.41
C ALA A 59 9.38 -46.24 -6.01
N ALA A 60 8.24 -46.77 -5.56
CA ALA A 60 7.63 -46.43 -4.27
C ALA A 60 7.26 -47.66 -3.43
N LYS A 61 7.37 -47.54 -2.09
CA LYS A 61 6.94 -48.59 -1.14
C LYS A 61 5.58 -48.24 -0.54
N ALA A 62 4.82 -49.27 -0.15
CA ALA A 62 3.51 -49.09 0.47
C ALA A 62 3.53 -48.26 1.77
N ILE A 63 4.64 -48.29 2.51
CA ILE A 63 4.84 -47.50 3.74
C ILE A 63 4.98 -46.03 3.38
N ASP A 64 5.82 -45.73 2.40
CA ASP A 64 6.14 -44.36 1.96
C ASP A 64 4.89 -43.69 1.38
N ILE A 65 4.10 -44.45 0.62
CA ILE A 65 2.81 -43.99 0.07
C ILE A 65 1.81 -43.69 1.20
N SER A 66 1.70 -44.57 2.21
CA SER A 66 0.81 -44.31 3.35
C SER A 66 1.23 -43.08 4.17
N ALA A 67 2.53 -42.85 4.30
CA ALA A 67 3.09 -41.71 5.02
C ALA A 67 2.88 -40.39 4.25
N ASN A 68 3.08 -40.38 2.93
CA ASN A 68 2.84 -39.21 2.07
C ASN A 68 1.34 -38.84 2.05
N LEU A 69 0.46 -39.84 2.14
CA LEU A 69 -0.98 -39.64 2.31
C LEU A 69 -1.41 -39.27 3.74
N HIS A 70 -0.47 -38.89 4.61
CA HIS A 70 -0.72 -38.55 6.02
C HIS A 70 -1.54 -39.61 6.76
N ASN A 71 -1.27 -40.90 6.51
CA ASN A 71 -1.98 -42.03 7.12
C ASN A 71 -3.51 -42.06 6.92
N LYS A 72 -4.05 -41.28 5.97
CA LYS A 72 -5.49 -41.34 5.61
C LYS A 72 -5.87 -42.70 5.01
N VAL A 73 -4.89 -43.41 4.47
CA VAL A 73 -5.00 -44.79 4.00
C VAL A 73 -4.07 -45.66 4.85
N THR A 74 -4.61 -46.72 5.43
CA THR A 74 -3.82 -47.62 6.29
C THR A 74 -2.83 -48.43 5.44
N LYS A 75 -1.65 -48.70 6.00
CA LYS A 75 -0.60 -49.50 5.35
C LYS A 75 -1.12 -50.83 4.79
N ALA A 76 -2.00 -51.51 5.52
CA ALA A 76 -2.59 -52.78 5.09
C ALA A 76 -3.47 -52.61 3.83
N TYR A 77 -4.24 -51.53 3.78
CA TYR A 77 -5.07 -51.22 2.63
C TYR A 77 -4.23 -50.82 1.41
N THR A 78 -3.18 -50.01 1.62
CA THR A 78 -2.24 -49.62 0.55
C THR A 78 -1.53 -50.84 -0.05
N VAL A 79 -1.09 -51.80 0.77
CA VAL A 79 -0.50 -53.06 0.28
C VAL A 79 -1.50 -53.86 -0.55
N LYS A 80 -2.76 -53.93 -0.12
CA LYS A 80 -3.81 -54.64 -0.87
C LYS A 80 -4.12 -53.97 -2.21
N ALA A 81 -4.21 -52.64 -2.22
CA ALA A 81 -4.45 -51.86 -3.44
C ALA A 81 -3.28 -52.01 -4.43
N LEU A 82 -2.02 -51.92 -3.98
CA LEU A 82 -0.85 -52.07 -4.84
C LEU A 82 -0.71 -53.49 -5.40
N LYS A 83 -1.08 -54.52 -4.62
CA LYS A 83 -1.16 -55.90 -5.13
C LYS A 83 -2.24 -56.06 -6.22
N ALA A 84 -3.42 -55.50 -6.01
CA ALA A 84 -4.49 -55.52 -7.02
C ALA A 84 -4.08 -54.79 -8.31
N LEU A 85 -3.37 -53.67 -8.20
CA LEU A 85 -2.85 -52.92 -9.35
C LEU A 85 -1.71 -53.66 -10.08
N HIS A 86 -0.89 -54.41 -9.34
CA HIS A 86 0.11 -55.30 -9.93
C HIS A 86 -0.52 -56.49 -10.66
N GLU A 87 -1.57 -57.09 -10.09
CA GLU A 87 -2.35 -58.17 -10.74
C GLU A 87 -3.02 -57.69 -12.04
N GLN A 88 -3.42 -56.43 -12.10
CA GLN A 88 -3.96 -55.77 -13.30
C GLN A 88 -2.87 -55.33 -14.30
N LYS A 89 -1.58 -55.64 -14.04
CA LYS A 89 -0.40 -55.27 -14.86
C LYS A 89 -0.20 -53.78 -15.07
N LEU A 90 -0.80 -52.94 -14.23
CA LEU A 90 -0.64 -51.49 -14.29
C LEU A 90 0.66 -51.04 -13.62
N LEU A 91 1.13 -51.84 -12.64
CA LEU A 91 2.37 -51.61 -11.92
C LEU A 91 3.26 -52.84 -12.03
N GLU A 92 4.55 -52.62 -12.19
CA GLU A 92 5.54 -53.66 -12.00
C GLU A 92 5.98 -53.69 -10.53
N CYS A 93 6.18 -54.90 -10.01
CA CYS A 93 6.61 -55.11 -8.65
C CYS A 93 7.96 -55.81 -8.64
N ARG A 94 8.95 -55.17 -7.99
CA ARG A 94 10.27 -55.74 -7.75
C ARG A 94 10.42 -56.07 -6.27
N VAL A 95 10.82 -57.30 -6.00
CA VAL A 95 11.15 -57.78 -4.65
C VAL A 95 12.59 -57.37 -4.36
N SER A 96 12.81 -56.46 -3.42
CA SER A 96 14.14 -56.11 -2.93
C SER A 96 14.31 -56.66 -1.51
N GLY A 97 14.80 -57.89 -1.40
CA GLY A 97 14.96 -58.59 -0.13
C GLY A 97 13.62 -58.88 0.55
N LYS A 98 13.39 -58.30 1.74
CA LYS A 98 12.13 -58.46 2.51
C LYS A 98 11.04 -57.44 2.14
N GLN A 99 11.31 -56.51 1.22
CA GLN A 99 10.41 -55.41 0.88
C GLN A 99 9.96 -55.47 -0.58
N MET A 100 8.69 -55.16 -0.80
CA MET A 100 8.09 -55.03 -2.14
C MET A 100 8.13 -53.56 -2.56
N VAL A 101 8.72 -53.30 -3.72
CA VAL A 101 8.77 -51.96 -4.33
C VAL A 101 7.92 -52.00 -5.59
N TYR A 102 7.00 -51.05 -5.72
CA TYR A 102 6.12 -50.93 -6.88
C TYR A 102 6.58 -49.77 -7.73
N HIS A 103 6.60 -49.95 -9.04
CA HIS A 103 6.95 -48.90 -9.98
C HIS A 103 5.94 -48.84 -11.13
N ALA A 104 5.79 -47.65 -11.69
CA ALA A 104 5.02 -47.44 -12.91
C ALA A 104 5.70 -48.22 -14.04
N VAL A 105 4.90 -48.86 -14.89
CA VAL A 105 5.39 -49.42 -16.14
C VAL A 105 5.71 -48.24 -17.06
N GLN A 106 7.00 -48.00 -17.30
CA GLN A 106 7.45 -47.03 -18.29
C GLN A 106 7.58 -47.76 -19.62
N GLU A 107 6.71 -47.46 -20.59
CA GLU A 107 6.86 -48.05 -21.93
C GLU A 107 8.10 -47.47 -22.62
N ALA A 108 8.99 -48.35 -23.07
CA ALA A 108 10.18 -47.99 -23.85
C ALA A 108 9.85 -47.39 -25.24
N SER A 109 8.58 -47.46 -25.68
CA SER A 109 8.08 -46.85 -26.91
C SER A 109 8.03 -45.31 -26.86
N SER A 110 8.21 -44.73 -25.67
CA SER A 110 8.22 -43.29 -25.41
C SER A 110 9.64 -42.75 -25.21
N GLU A 111 10.66 -43.39 -25.79
CA GLU A 111 11.99 -42.77 -25.93
C GLU A 111 11.87 -41.61 -26.93
N ALA A 112 11.76 -40.39 -26.38
CA ALA A 112 11.91 -39.18 -27.16
C ALA A 112 13.26 -39.24 -27.88
N THR A 113 13.26 -38.95 -29.18
CA THR A 113 14.50 -38.90 -29.95
C THR A 113 15.41 -37.79 -29.40
N LEU A 114 16.72 -37.91 -29.60
CA LEU A 114 17.69 -36.91 -29.12
C LEU A 114 17.36 -35.50 -29.65
N ASP A 115 16.81 -35.41 -30.86
CA ASP A 115 16.39 -34.15 -31.47
C ASP A 115 15.15 -33.55 -30.78
N GLU A 116 14.18 -34.38 -30.39
CA GLU A 116 13.00 -33.93 -29.63
C GLU A 116 13.38 -33.47 -28.22
N LEU A 117 14.34 -34.15 -27.59
CA LEU A 117 14.91 -33.74 -26.30
C LEU A 117 15.60 -32.38 -26.41
N ALA A 118 16.45 -32.18 -27.42
CA ALA A 118 17.11 -30.90 -27.67
C ALA A 118 16.09 -29.78 -27.94
N ALA A 119 15.05 -30.04 -28.75
CA ALA A 119 13.98 -29.08 -29.01
C ALA A 119 13.17 -28.74 -27.74
N MET A 120 12.97 -29.70 -26.84
CA MET A 120 12.34 -29.46 -25.53
C MET A 120 13.22 -28.60 -24.63
N ASP A 121 14.53 -28.85 -24.58
CA ASP A 121 15.49 -28.03 -23.81
C ASP A 121 15.57 -26.59 -24.34
N ASP A 122 15.59 -26.41 -25.66
CA ASP A 122 15.52 -25.09 -26.30
C ASP A 122 14.22 -24.35 -25.95
N ARG A 123 13.10 -25.08 -25.89
CA ARG A 123 11.81 -24.51 -25.47
C ARG A 123 11.80 -24.16 -23.99
N ILE A 124 12.39 -24.98 -23.13
CA ILE A 124 12.53 -24.72 -21.70
C ILE A 124 13.38 -23.48 -21.46
N THR A 125 14.51 -23.34 -22.15
CA THR A 125 15.39 -22.18 -22.03
C THR A 125 14.69 -20.91 -22.50
N SER A 126 14.03 -20.95 -23.67
CA SER A 126 13.26 -19.81 -24.17
C SER A 126 12.14 -19.38 -23.22
N LEU A 127 11.38 -20.34 -22.66
CA LEU A 127 10.32 -20.04 -21.70
C LEU A 127 10.86 -19.47 -20.39
N LYS A 128 12.04 -19.93 -19.92
CA LYS A 128 12.70 -19.37 -18.72
C LYS A 128 13.14 -17.93 -18.95
N GLU A 129 13.68 -17.61 -20.11
CA GLU A 129 14.06 -16.24 -20.46
C GLU A 129 12.83 -15.31 -20.54
N GLN A 130 11.76 -15.77 -21.19
CA GLN A 130 10.49 -15.05 -21.23
C GLN A 130 9.92 -14.82 -19.83
N LEU A 131 9.93 -15.85 -18.98
CA LEU A 131 9.46 -15.75 -17.60
C LEU A 131 10.24 -14.68 -16.82
N GLU A 132 11.57 -14.68 -16.93
CA GLU A 132 12.40 -13.70 -16.21
C GLU A 132 12.15 -12.28 -16.75
N SER A 133 11.99 -12.12 -18.07
CA SER A 133 11.64 -10.83 -18.68
C SER A 133 10.31 -10.27 -18.16
N VAL A 134 9.28 -11.11 -18.10
CA VAL A 134 7.93 -10.71 -17.63
C VAL A 134 7.96 -10.41 -16.15
N LYS A 135 8.74 -11.16 -15.36
CA LYS A 135 8.92 -10.93 -13.93
C LYS A 135 9.63 -9.60 -13.63
N VAL A 136 10.59 -9.20 -14.47
CA VAL A 136 11.23 -7.88 -14.37
C VAL A 136 10.21 -6.78 -14.69
N GLN A 137 9.41 -6.92 -15.74
CA GLN A 137 8.35 -5.97 -16.10
C GLN A 137 7.26 -5.88 -15.02
N GLU A 138 6.86 -7.00 -14.43
CA GLU A 138 5.90 -7.03 -13.33
C GLU A 138 6.42 -6.23 -12.14
N LYS A 139 7.70 -6.41 -11.78
CA LYS A 139 8.32 -5.66 -10.68
C LYS A 139 8.38 -4.17 -10.98
N SER A 140 8.74 -3.76 -12.20
CA SER A 140 8.79 -2.33 -12.56
C SER A 140 7.40 -1.71 -12.52
N LEU A 141 6.39 -2.36 -13.12
CA LEU A 141 5.00 -1.88 -13.11
C LEU A 141 4.42 -1.81 -11.69
N LYS A 142 4.73 -2.77 -10.82
CA LYS A 142 4.34 -2.70 -9.40
C LYS A 142 4.98 -1.52 -8.68
N ALA A 143 6.26 -1.24 -8.95
CA ALA A 143 6.94 -0.08 -8.38
C ALA A 143 6.33 1.24 -8.88
N GLU A 144 6.05 1.36 -10.17
CA GLU A 144 5.36 2.53 -10.74
C GLU A 144 3.96 2.73 -10.15
N LEU A 145 3.19 1.64 -10.03
CA LEU A 145 1.87 1.67 -9.42
C LEU A 145 1.93 2.08 -7.94
N ALA A 146 2.92 1.60 -7.18
CA ALA A 146 3.14 2.01 -5.80
C ALA A 146 3.47 3.51 -5.70
N VAL A 147 4.29 4.05 -6.60
CA VAL A 147 4.58 5.49 -6.69
C VAL A 147 3.32 6.29 -7.04
N LEU A 148 2.53 5.85 -8.03
CA LEU A 148 1.28 6.49 -8.41
C LEU A 148 0.25 6.48 -7.28
N ASN A 149 0.10 5.37 -6.56
CA ASN A 149 -0.81 5.27 -5.42
C ASN A 149 -0.32 6.03 -4.18
N SER A 150 0.99 6.23 -4.01
CA SER A 150 1.52 7.09 -2.95
C SER A 150 1.21 8.58 -3.18
N ARG A 151 0.90 8.96 -4.43
CA ARG A 151 0.41 10.30 -4.74
C ARG A 151 -1.06 10.38 -4.33
N VAL A 152 -1.41 11.43 -3.60
CA VAL A 152 -2.81 11.75 -3.28
C VAL A 152 -3.62 11.76 -4.57
N SER A 153 -4.74 11.03 -4.58
CA SER A 153 -5.64 10.98 -5.74
C SER A 153 -5.98 12.39 -6.21
N SER A 154 -6.03 12.61 -7.53
CA SER A 154 -6.43 13.90 -8.10
C SER A 154 -7.78 14.40 -7.55
N THR A 155 -8.71 13.49 -7.24
CA THR A 155 -10.00 13.82 -6.63
C THR A 155 -9.87 14.35 -5.20
N GLU A 156 -8.94 13.78 -4.43
CA GLU A 156 -8.66 14.18 -3.06
C GLU A 156 -7.91 15.52 -3.02
N LEU A 157 -6.99 15.75 -3.97
CA LEU A 157 -6.36 17.06 -4.16
C LEU A 157 -7.39 18.15 -4.48
N LEU A 158 -8.34 17.88 -5.38
CA LEU A 158 -9.41 18.83 -5.70
C LEU A 158 -10.32 19.12 -4.50
N SER A 159 -10.64 18.09 -3.69
CA SER A 159 -11.39 18.26 -2.43
C SER A 159 -10.63 19.15 -1.45
N GLN A 160 -9.32 18.93 -1.27
CA GLN A 160 -8.47 19.73 -0.39
C GLN A 160 -8.36 21.18 -0.87
N ILE A 161 -8.25 21.41 -2.18
CA ILE A 161 -8.26 22.75 -2.75
C ILE A 161 -9.57 23.47 -2.41
N GLY A 162 -10.72 22.83 -2.64
CA GLY A 162 -12.03 23.43 -2.31
C GLY A 162 -12.19 23.74 -0.81
N GLN A 163 -11.68 22.86 0.06
CA GLN A 163 -11.67 23.12 1.51
C GLN A 163 -10.77 24.30 1.89
N LEU A 164 -9.59 24.41 1.27
CA LEU A 164 -8.66 25.51 1.50
C LEU A 164 -9.21 26.85 1.00
N GLU A 165 -9.88 26.85 -0.15
CA GLU A 165 -10.56 28.03 -0.70
C GLU A 165 -11.69 28.49 0.23
N SER A 166 -12.57 27.58 0.66
CA SER A 166 -13.62 27.90 1.63
C SER A 166 -13.06 28.43 2.95
N ARG A 167 -11.96 27.84 3.45
CA ARG A 167 -11.29 28.32 4.66
C ARG A 167 -10.66 29.70 4.47
N LYS A 168 -10.10 29.97 3.29
CA LYS A 168 -9.56 31.29 2.96
C LYS A 168 -10.66 32.34 2.93
N ASP A 169 -11.79 32.04 2.30
CA ASP A 169 -12.91 32.97 2.18
C ASP A 169 -13.48 33.29 3.56
N THR A 170 -13.74 32.27 4.38
CA THR A 170 -14.21 32.46 5.77
C THR A 170 -13.24 33.28 6.63
N LEU A 171 -11.92 33.02 6.55
CA LEU A 171 -10.92 33.83 7.26
C LEU A 171 -10.86 35.27 6.74
N SER A 172 -11.04 35.47 5.43
CA SER A 172 -11.04 36.80 4.82
C SER A 172 -12.27 37.61 5.24
N ASP A 173 -13.43 36.96 5.32
CA ASP A 173 -14.67 37.58 5.83
C ASP A 173 -14.54 37.94 7.31
N GLN A 174 -13.96 37.05 8.12
CA GLN A 174 -13.67 37.33 9.54
C GLN A 174 -12.72 38.51 9.70
N LEU A 175 -11.65 38.58 8.91
CA LEU A 175 -10.74 39.73 8.92
C LEU A 175 -11.45 41.01 8.49
N ALA A 176 -12.26 40.97 7.43
CA ALA A 176 -13.02 42.13 6.98
C ALA A 176 -14.02 42.62 8.04
N HIS A 177 -14.64 41.71 8.78
CA HIS A 177 -15.52 42.05 9.90
C HIS A 177 -14.74 42.73 11.03
N LEU A 178 -13.64 42.11 11.47
CA LEU A 178 -12.80 42.66 12.54
C LEU A 178 -12.25 44.04 12.18
N CYS A 179 -11.80 44.24 10.93
CA CYS A 179 -11.33 45.54 10.45
C CYS A 179 -12.43 46.61 10.47
N LYS A 180 -13.68 46.26 10.12
CA LYS A 180 -14.82 47.19 10.18
C LYS A 180 -15.23 47.56 11.61
N GLU A 181 -15.12 46.63 12.56
CA GLU A 181 -15.44 46.87 13.97
C GLU A 181 -14.39 47.74 14.67
N THR A 182 -13.11 47.61 14.30
CA THR A 182 -12.08 48.55 14.74
C THR A 182 -12.23 49.86 13.99
N ALA A 183 -12.64 50.93 14.69
CA ALA A 183 -12.86 52.29 14.14
C ALA A 183 -11.66 52.93 13.41
N THR A 184 -10.50 52.26 13.43
CA THR A 184 -9.34 52.56 12.60
C THR A 184 -9.10 51.38 11.69
N ASP A 185 -9.20 51.58 10.38
CA ASP A 185 -8.92 50.63 9.28
C ASP A 185 -7.42 50.24 9.20
N ARG A 186 -6.74 50.24 10.35
CA ARG A 186 -5.30 50.14 10.52
C ARG A 186 -4.98 48.90 11.35
N ILE A 187 -4.30 47.97 10.72
CA ILE A 187 -3.69 46.82 11.40
C ILE A 187 -2.49 47.34 12.20
N VAL A 188 -2.56 47.21 13.53
CA VAL A 188 -1.44 47.52 14.42
C VAL A 188 -0.55 46.28 14.49
N THR A 189 0.73 46.44 14.14
CA THR A 189 1.69 45.35 14.29
C THR A 189 2.14 45.21 15.74
N GLU A 190 2.57 44.02 16.12
CA GLU A 190 3.08 43.72 17.46
C GLU A 190 4.24 44.67 17.84
N GLU A 191 5.12 44.98 16.88
CA GLU A 191 6.23 45.93 17.08
C GLU A 191 5.74 47.34 17.41
N GLU A 192 4.74 47.83 16.68
CA GLU A 192 4.15 49.15 16.94
C GLU A 192 3.47 49.20 18.31
N SER A 193 2.74 48.14 18.67
CA SER A 193 2.10 47.98 19.98
C SER A 193 3.13 48.05 21.11
N ASN A 194 4.21 47.26 21.00
CA ASN A 194 5.28 47.23 21.98
C ASN A 194 5.99 48.58 22.13
N ARG A 195 6.28 49.26 21.01
CA ARG A 195 6.85 50.61 21.03
C ARG A 195 5.93 51.60 21.75
N VAL A 196 4.62 51.57 21.48
CA VAL A 196 3.65 52.44 22.15
C VAL A 196 3.58 52.13 23.64
N GLN A 197 3.60 50.86 24.02
CA GLN A 197 3.56 50.42 25.40
C GLN A 197 4.79 50.88 26.19
N ILE A 198 5.98 50.75 25.62
CA ILE A 198 7.24 51.24 26.21
C ILE A 198 7.20 52.76 26.38
N ASN A 199 6.75 53.48 25.35
CA ASN A 199 6.61 54.93 25.40
C ASN A 199 5.62 55.35 26.50
N TRP A 200 4.46 54.70 26.56
CA TRP A 200 3.45 54.98 27.58
C TRP A 200 3.99 54.74 28.99
N ALA A 201 4.68 53.63 29.22
CA ALA A 201 5.29 53.34 30.51
C ALA A 201 6.33 54.40 30.91
N THR A 202 7.14 54.85 29.94
CA THR A 202 8.16 55.89 30.13
C THR A 202 7.53 57.23 30.48
N TRP A 203 6.55 57.69 29.71
CA TRP A 203 5.86 58.96 29.95
C TRP A 203 5.05 58.95 31.25
N LYS A 204 4.42 57.81 31.58
CA LYS A 204 3.73 57.62 32.85
C LYS A 204 4.68 57.75 34.04
N LYS A 205 5.88 57.14 33.95
CA LYS A 205 6.93 57.27 34.97
C LYS A 205 7.38 58.73 35.12
N HIS A 206 7.65 59.42 34.01
CA HIS A 206 8.03 60.82 34.04
C HIS A 206 6.94 61.72 34.62
N ALA A 207 5.67 61.52 34.25
CA ALA A 207 4.55 62.26 34.81
C ALA A 207 4.45 62.07 36.33
N SER A 208 4.60 60.84 36.82
CA SER A 208 4.60 60.53 38.25
C SER A 208 5.74 61.22 39.00
N LEU A 209 6.98 61.12 38.48
CA LEU A 209 8.14 61.75 39.11
C LEU A 209 8.06 63.28 39.11
N ARG A 210 7.57 63.89 38.02
CA ARG A 210 7.34 65.34 37.95
C ARG A 210 6.26 65.77 38.93
N LYS A 211 5.18 65.01 39.06
CA LYS A 211 4.12 65.28 40.04
C LYS A 211 4.66 65.20 41.47
N LEU A 212 5.48 64.20 41.78
CA LEU A 212 6.13 64.07 43.08
C LEU A 212 7.06 65.26 43.36
N ALA A 213 7.98 65.58 42.44
CA ALA A 213 8.92 66.69 42.60
C ALA A 213 8.19 68.04 42.77
N CYS A 214 7.11 68.25 42.01
CA CYS A 214 6.27 69.45 42.13
C CYS A 214 5.65 69.55 43.53
N ARG A 215 5.09 68.44 44.06
CA ARG A 215 4.50 68.40 45.40
C ARG A 215 5.53 68.58 46.51
N GLU A 216 6.69 67.95 46.40
CA GLU A 216 7.79 68.10 47.37
C GLU A 216 8.31 69.54 47.41
N LEU A 217 8.49 70.16 46.24
CA LEU A 217 8.90 71.56 46.16
C LEU A 217 7.83 72.48 46.74
N TRP A 218 6.56 72.23 46.38
CA TRP A 218 5.43 72.99 46.89
C TRP A 218 5.36 72.94 48.42
N LEU A 219 5.47 71.75 49.01
CA LEU A 219 5.46 71.57 50.46
C LEU A 219 6.58 72.38 51.12
N LYS A 220 7.82 72.24 50.65
CA LYS A 220 8.98 72.98 51.17
C LYS A 220 8.81 74.49 51.09
N CYS A 221 8.26 74.99 49.98
CA CYS A 221 7.98 76.41 49.85
C CYS A 221 6.94 76.84 50.87
N THR A 222 5.84 76.10 51.00
CA THR A 222 4.71 76.45 51.89
C THR A 222 5.01 76.35 53.38
N GLU A 223 5.90 75.45 53.81
CA GLU A 223 6.32 75.28 55.22
C GLU A 223 7.04 76.50 55.80
N VAL A 224 7.61 77.36 54.94
CA VAL A 224 8.41 78.53 55.36
C VAL A 224 7.59 79.83 55.29
N LEU A 225 6.35 79.80 54.79
CA LEU A 225 5.51 81.00 54.75
C LEU A 225 4.93 81.32 56.14
N PRO A 226 4.86 82.62 56.51
CA PRO A 226 4.19 83.04 57.74
C PRO A 226 2.67 82.87 57.63
N ASP A 227 2.02 82.58 58.77
CA ASP A 227 0.55 82.36 58.88
C ASP A 227 -0.32 83.56 58.44
N SER A 228 0.30 84.71 58.15
CA SER A 228 -0.37 85.89 57.61
C SER A 228 -0.62 85.84 56.09
N VAL A 229 -0.10 84.82 55.39
CA VAL A 229 -0.27 84.65 53.94
C VAL A 229 -1.43 83.68 53.65
N LYS A 230 -2.04 83.79 52.46
CA LYS A 230 -3.15 82.93 51.97
C LYS A 230 -2.90 81.44 52.23
N SER A 231 -3.98 80.68 52.41
CA SER A 231 -3.92 79.23 52.62
C SER A 231 -3.19 78.53 51.46
N ARG A 232 -2.61 77.35 51.75
CA ARG A 232 -1.86 76.57 50.76
C ARG A 232 -2.71 76.25 49.53
N GLU A 233 -3.98 75.96 49.73
CA GLU A 233 -4.93 75.60 48.70
C GLU A 233 -5.27 76.81 47.82
N GLU A 234 -5.53 77.98 48.42
CA GLU A 234 -5.77 79.23 47.69
C GLU A 234 -4.55 79.68 46.87
N LEU A 235 -3.34 79.47 47.42
CA LEU A 235 -2.11 79.77 46.69
C LEU A 235 -1.95 78.83 45.48
N TRP A 236 -2.20 77.53 45.64
CA TRP A 236 -2.13 76.54 44.56
C TRP A 236 -3.05 76.91 43.39
N GLU A 237 -4.31 77.26 43.69
CA GLU A 237 -5.26 77.73 42.68
C GLU A 237 -4.85 79.08 42.06
N SER A 238 -4.30 80.02 42.86
CA SER A 238 -3.87 81.32 42.35
C SER A 238 -2.70 81.25 41.37
N PHE A 239 -1.85 80.22 41.49
CA PHE A 239 -0.78 79.93 40.54
C PHE A 239 -1.29 79.17 39.29
N GLY A 240 -2.60 78.88 39.21
CA GLY A 240 -3.20 78.15 38.10
C GLY A 240 -2.82 76.67 38.08
N MET A 241 -2.47 76.10 39.24
CA MET A 241 -2.10 74.69 39.34
C MET A 241 -3.37 73.85 39.53
N GLU A 242 -3.53 72.84 38.67
CA GLU A 242 -4.70 71.96 38.65
C GLU A 242 -4.35 70.56 39.16
N GLY A 243 -5.34 69.90 39.77
CA GLY A 243 -5.22 68.56 40.34
C GLY A 243 -5.05 68.56 41.85
N GLU A 244 -5.37 67.43 42.48
CA GLU A 244 -5.27 67.28 43.94
C GLU A 244 -3.83 67.49 44.40
N LEU A 245 -3.66 68.03 45.61
CA LEU A 245 -2.38 68.18 46.31
C LEU A 245 -1.83 66.87 46.86
#